data_AF-A7AXU3-F1
#
_entry.id   AF-A7AXU3-F1
#
_cell.length_a   1.000
_cell.length_b   1.000
_cell.length_c   1.000
_cell.angle_alpha   90.00
_cell.angle_beta   90.00
_cell.angle_gamma   90.00
#
_symmetry.space_group_name_H-M   'P 1'
#
loop_
_entity.id
_entity.type
_entity.pdbx_description
1 polymer ?
#
loop_
_entity_poly.entity_id
_entity_poly.type
_entity_poly.pdbx_seq_one_letter_code
_entity_poly.pdbx_strand_id
1 'polypeptide(L)'
;MGVRNVVPIHDIVKPDIFEDKIELISTCEMSIDELKAFALVLKYAAVVMKKDGITKESIKKASVVFLGGDELIIDEEDEKCCASTFSLIIYHMNRLRKANNFLIITYAYIEEIVHHFWNIHDETEVKYKGLEIMKYLNPNVTIDTLKRWNINWK
;
A
#
# COMPACT_ATOMS: atom_id res chain seq x y z
N MET A 1 -8.62 9.90 -18.21
CA MET A 1 -7.73 10.34 -17.10
C MET A 1 -6.63 9.32 -16.95
N GLY A 2 -5.38 9.75 -16.95
CA GLY A 2 -4.24 8.84 -16.94
C GLY A 2 -3.11 9.39 -16.07
N VAL A 3 -2.38 8.48 -15.41
CA VAL A 3 -1.08 8.80 -14.82
C VAL A 3 -0.04 8.77 -15.93
N ARG A 4 0.88 9.74 -15.96
CA ARG A 4 1.98 9.73 -16.94
C ARG A 4 3.07 8.71 -16.58
N ASN A 5 3.80 8.27 -17.60
CA ASN A 5 4.97 7.38 -17.47
C ASN A 5 4.65 6.04 -16.80
N VAL A 6 3.45 5.49 -17.06
CA VAL A 6 3.04 4.22 -16.47
C VAL A 6 3.88 3.08 -17.05
N VAL A 7 4.44 2.29 -16.15
CA VAL A 7 5.16 1.05 -16.43
C VAL A 7 4.24 -0.12 -16.08
N PRO A 8 4.11 -1.14 -16.96
CA PRO A 8 3.29 -2.31 -16.67
C PRO A 8 3.69 -3.03 -15.38
N ILE A 9 2.70 -3.48 -14.63
CA ILE A 9 2.88 -4.39 -13.50
C ILE A 9 2.25 -5.73 -13.87
N HIS A 10 3.04 -6.79 -13.73
CA HIS A 10 2.59 -8.16 -13.95
C HIS A 10 2.64 -8.94 -12.63
N ASP A 11 1.94 -10.07 -12.58
CA ASP A 11 2.16 -11.13 -11.59
C ASP A 11 1.81 -10.84 -10.12
N ILE A 12 0.91 -9.90 -9.82
CA ILE A 12 0.31 -9.77 -8.49
C ILE A 12 -1.07 -10.45 -8.44
N VAL A 13 -1.14 -11.54 -7.67
CA VAL A 13 -2.41 -12.18 -7.31
C VAL A 13 -3.02 -11.43 -6.13
N LYS A 14 -4.21 -10.86 -6.33
CA LYS A 14 -4.96 -10.17 -5.28
C LYS A 14 -5.96 -11.13 -4.63
N PRO A 15 -6.07 -11.16 -3.29
CA PRO A 15 -7.19 -11.83 -2.62
C PRO A 15 -8.55 -11.24 -3.02
N ASP A 16 -9.60 -12.05 -3.00
CA ASP A 16 -10.96 -11.69 -3.45
C ASP A 16 -11.51 -10.40 -2.84
N ILE A 17 -11.17 -10.12 -1.58
CA ILE A 17 -11.59 -8.88 -0.89
C ILE A 17 -11.09 -7.61 -1.60
N PHE A 18 -9.97 -7.70 -2.33
CA PHE A 18 -9.36 -6.59 -3.05
C PHE A 18 -9.66 -6.58 -4.56
N GLU A 19 -10.34 -7.60 -5.07
CA GLU A 19 -10.73 -7.68 -6.48
C GLU A 19 -11.60 -6.47 -6.84
N ASP A 20 -11.25 -5.77 -7.93
CA ASP A 20 -11.86 -4.50 -8.37
C ASP A 20 -11.82 -3.35 -7.34
N LYS A 21 -11.13 -3.52 -6.21
CA LYS A 21 -10.95 -2.51 -5.15
C LYS A 21 -9.58 -1.87 -5.20
N ILE A 22 -8.57 -2.57 -5.70
CA ILE A 22 -7.22 -2.03 -5.88
C ILE A 22 -6.87 -2.03 -7.36
N GLU A 23 -6.67 -0.82 -7.87
CA GLU A 23 -5.94 -0.59 -9.12
C GLU A 23 -4.46 -0.42 -8.80
N LEU A 24 -3.57 -1.04 -9.58
CA LEU A 24 -2.13 -0.91 -9.39
C LEU A 24 -1.56 -0.06 -10.52
N ILE A 25 -0.83 0.98 -10.15
CA ILE A 25 -0.17 1.91 -11.06
C ILE A 25 1.30 1.98 -10.65
N SER A 26 2.21 1.89 -11.61
CA SER A 26 3.63 2.11 -11.35
C SER A 26 4.19 3.11 -12.33
N THR A 27 5.06 4.01 -11.86
CA THR A 27 5.85 4.90 -12.73
C THR A 27 7.32 4.50 -12.81
N CYS A 28 7.67 3.34 -12.25
CA CYS A 28 8.99 2.74 -12.32
C CYS A 28 8.92 1.22 -12.45
N GLU A 29 10.00 0.60 -12.91
CA GLU A 29 10.12 -0.86 -12.84
C GLU A 29 10.08 -1.33 -11.38
N MET A 30 9.32 -2.39 -11.14
CA MET A 30 9.20 -3.04 -9.85
C MET A 30 9.97 -4.34 -9.88
N SER A 31 10.83 -4.55 -8.88
CA SER A 31 11.54 -5.83 -8.73
C SER A 31 10.58 -6.93 -8.28
N ILE A 32 10.96 -8.18 -8.55
CA ILE A 32 10.19 -9.36 -8.13
C ILE A 32 9.99 -9.37 -6.61
N ASP A 33 10.98 -8.96 -5.82
CA ASP A 33 10.87 -8.97 -4.36
C ASP A 33 9.94 -7.87 -3.83
N GLU A 34 9.88 -6.71 -4.50
CA GLU A 34 8.91 -5.66 -4.17
C GLU A 34 7.47 -6.10 -4.48
N LEU A 35 7.25 -6.75 -5.63
CA LEU A 35 5.95 -7.30 -6.00
C LEU A 35 5.52 -8.41 -5.04
N LYS A 36 6.45 -9.30 -4.66
CA LYS A 36 6.22 -10.35 -3.64
C LYS A 36 5.88 -9.74 -2.27
N ALA A 37 6.61 -8.71 -1.84
CA ALA A 37 6.33 -8.01 -0.59
C ALA A 37 4.89 -7.47 -0.59
N PHE A 38 4.51 -6.75 -1.65
CA PHE A 38 3.17 -6.19 -1.75
C PHE A 38 2.06 -7.27 -1.82
N ALA A 39 2.28 -8.36 -2.58
CA ALA A 39 1.35 -9.48 -2.62
C ALA A 39 1.17 -10.14 -1.24
N LEU A 40 2.24 -10.28 -0.44
CA LEU A 40 2.15 -10.78 0.94
C LEU A 40 1.38 -9.82 1.84
N VAL A 41 1.55 -8.51 1.67
CA VAL A 41 0.74 -7.51 2.40
C VAL A 41 -0.74 -7.70 2.12
N LEU A 42 -1.14 -7.77 0.84
CA LEU A 42 -2.55 -7.99 0.50
C LEU A 42 -3.06 -9.32 1.09
N LYS A 43 -2.29 -10.40 0.95
CA LYS A 43 -2.65 -11.71 1.50
C LYS A 43 -2.94 -11.64 3.01
N TYR A 44 -2.05 -11.05 3.79
CA TYR A 44 -2.18 -11.03 5.24
C TYR A 44 -3.15 -9.95 5.73
N ALA A 45 -3.25 -8.82 5.04
CA ALA A 45 -4.29 -7.83 5.28
C ALA A 45 -5.67 -8.47 5.11
N ALA A 46 -5.92 -9.24 4.05
CA ALA A 46 -7.18 -9.95 3.85
C ALA A 46 -7.55 -10.89 5.02
N VAL A 47 -6.57 -11.57 5.62
CA VAL A 47 -6.78 -12.43 6.79
C VAL A 47 -7.23 -11.61 8.00
N VAL A 48 -6.57 -10.48 8.28
CA VAL A 48 -6.93 -9.60 9.40
C VAL A 48 -8.26 -8.90 9.15
N MET A 49 -8.54 -8.44 7.93
CA MET A 49 -9.83 -7.86 7.55
C MET A 49 -10.98 -8.81 7.81
N LYS A 50 -10.82 -10.09 7.43
CA LYS A 50 -11.82 -11.13 7.69
C LYS A 50 -12.07 -11.32 9.19
N LYS A 51 -11.01 -11.31 10.00
CA LYS A 51 -11.12 -11.41 11.47
C LYS A 51 -11.86 -10.20 12.05
N ASP A 52 -11.62 -9.01 11.51
CA ASP A 52 -12.25 -7.76 11.95
C ASP A 52 -13.67 -7.57 11.37
N GLY A 53 -14.18 -8.51 10.58
CA GLY A 53 -15.50 -8.42 9.95
C GLY A 53 -15.60 -7.43 8.79
N ILE A 54 -14.47 -6.98 8.24
CA ILE A 54 -14.42 -6.12 7.06
C ILE A 54 -14.66 -6.96 5.81
N THR A 55 -15.59 -6.52 4.96
CA THR A 55 -15.98 -7.21 3.73
C THR A 55 -15.55 -6.43 2.48
N LYS A 56 -15.64 -7.08 1.30
CA LYS A 56 -15.37 -6.43 0.01
C LYS A 56 -16.30 -5.23 -0.20
N GLU A 57 -17.54 -5.34 0.23
CA GLU A 57 -18.58 -4.32 0.07
C GLU A 57 -18.31 -3.11 0.96
N SER A 58 -17.74 -3.32 2.15
CA SER A 58 -17.50 -2.24 3.11
C SER A 58 -16.28 -1.37 2.77
N ILE A 59 -15.38 -1.82 1.89
CA ILE A 59 -14.16 -1.08 1.57
C ILE A 59 -14.27 -0.20 0.31
N LYS A 60 -13.62 0.97 0.39
CA LYS A 60 -13.50 1.92 -0.73
C LYS A 60 -12.41 1.49 -1.70
N LYS A 61 -12.61 1.77 -2.98
CA LYS A 61 -11.58 1.58 -4.01
C LYS A 61 -10.40 2.53 -3.78
N ALA A 62 -9.20 2.09 -4.13
CA ALA A 62 -8.01 2.93 -4.17
C ALA A 62 -7.15 2.57 -5.39
N SER A 63 -6.47 3.58 -5.94
CA SER A 63 -5.36 3.38 -6.86
C SER A 63 -4.06 3.41 -6.04
N VAL A 64 -3.35 2.29 -6.05
CA VAL A 64 -2.04 2.15 -5.40
C VAL A 64 -0.97 2.53 -6.42
N VAL A 65 -0.18 3.54 -6.09
CA VAL A 65 0.82 4.14 -6.97
C VAL A 65 2.22 3.85 -6.43
N PHE A 66 2.98 3.06 -7.18
CA PHE A 66 4.42 2.88 -6.97
C PHE A 66 5.17 3.98 -7.72
N LEU A 67 5.54 5.03 -7.00
CA LEU A 67 6.11 6.23 -7.58
C LEU A 67 7.65 6.16 -7.58
N GLY A 68 8.24 6.14 -8.78
CA GLY A 68 9.70 6.22 -8.95
C GLY A 68 10.25 7.64 -8.78
N GLY A 69 9.55 8.64 -9.33
CA GLY A 69 9.97 10.04 -9.30
C GLY A 69 9.60 10.78 -8.00
N ASP A 70 9.88 12.09 -7.99
CA ASP A 70 9.43 12.99 -6.92
C ASP A 70 8.04 13.57 -7.16
N GLU A 71 7.53 13.49 -8.40
CA GLU A 71 6.25 14.05 -8.83
C GLU A 71 5.31 12.96 -9.38
N LEU A 72 4.06 13.00 -8.97
CA LEU A 72 2.95 12.27 -9.59
C LEU A 72 2.20 13.23 -10.50
N ILE A 73 2.21 12.97 -11.81
CA ILE A 73 1.48 13.77 -12.80
C ILE A 73 0.23 12.99 -13.22
N ILE A 74 -0.94 13.62 -13.02
CA ILE A 74 -2.25 13.10 -13.40
C ILE A 74 -2.82 14.01 -14.47
N ASP A 75 -3.09 13.45 -15.66
CA ASP A 75 -3.76 14.16 -16.73
C ASP A 75 -5.26 13.88 -16.72
N GLU A 76 -6.04 14.95 -16.80
CA GLU A 76 -7.49 14.92 -16.98
C GLU A 76 -7.80 15.23 -18.44
N GLU A 77 -8.37 14.26 -19.15
CA GLU A 77 -8.59 14.33 -20.60
C GLU A 77 -9.94 14.99 -20.97
N ASP A 78 -10.84 15.19 -20.00
CA ASP A 78 -12.17 15.74 -20.25
C ASP A 78 -12.22 17.23 -19.86
N GLU A 79 -12.16 18.10 -20.87
CA GLU A 79 -12.27 19.55 -20.72
C GLU A 79 -13.60 20.02 -20.09
N LYS A 80 -14.62 19.14 -20.02
CA LYS A 80 -15.91 19.45 -19.37
C LYS A 80 -15.95 19.02 -17.91
N CYS A 81 -14.93 18.33 -17.41
CA CYS A 81 -14.90 17.92 -16.02
C CYS A 81 -14.59 19.13 -15.13
N CYS A 82 -15.55 19.52 -14.30
CA CYS A 82 -15.38 20.66 -13.39
C CYS A 82 -14.82 20.28 -12.01
N ALA A 83 -14.78 18.99 -11.68
CA ALA A 83 -14.27 18.48 -10.42
C ALA A 83 -13.97 16.97 -10.49
N SER A 84 -12.89 16.56 -9.82
CA SER A 84 -12.49 15.15 -9.71
C SER A 84 -12.17 14.79 -8.25
N THR A 85 -12.40 13.53 -7.86
CA THR A 85 -12.10 13.01 -6.53
C THR A 85 -11.30 11.73 -6.66
N PHE A 86 -10.28 11.58 -5.81
CA PHE A 86 -9.30 10.51 -5.89
C PHE A 86 -9.12 9.82 -4.54
N SER A 87 -8.80 8.53 -4.60
CA SER A 87 -8.31 7.77 -3.45
C SER A 87 -7.00 7.10 -3.86
N LEU A 88 -5.91 7.64 -3.35
CA LEU A 88 -4.56 7.27 -3.73
C LEU A 88 -3.80 6.75 -2.52
N ILE A 89 -3.10 5.63 -2.71
CA ILE A 89 -2.08 5.12 -1.79
C ILE A 89 -0.75 5.22 -2.53
N ILE A 90 0.20 6.02 -2.03
CA ILE A 90 1.42 6.35 -2.77
C ILE A 90 2.65 5.82 -2.04
N TYR A 91 3.43 4.99 -2.73
CA TYR A 91 4.71 4.50 -2.24
C TYR A 91 5.85 5.13 -3.03
N HIS A 92 6.66 5.97 -2.37
CA HIS A 92 7.85 6.57 -2.96
C HIS A 92 8.98 5.52 -3.06
N MET A 93 8.99 4.77 -4.16
CA MET A 93 9.85 3.59 -4.34
C MET A 93 11.34 3.91 -4.24
N ASN A 94 11.80 5.02 -4.82
CA ASN A 94 13.20 5.44 -4.71
C ASN A 94 13.64 5.77 -3.27
N ARG A 95 12.72 6.15 -2.38
CA ARG A 95 12.99 6.38 -0.96
C ARG A 95 12.95 5.05 -0.19
N LEU A 96 11.94 4.23 -0.45
CA LEU A 96 11.80 2.91 0.17
C LEU A 96 12.99 1.98 -0.14
N ARG A 97 13.49 1.98 -1.38
CA ARG A 97 14.66 1.20 -1.80
C ARG A 97 15.93 1.54 -1.02
N LYS A 98 16.08 2.77 -0.52
CA LYS A 98 17.23 3.16 0.31
C LYS A 98 17.25 2.44 1.65
N ALA A 99 16.11 1.97 2.14
CA ALA A 99 16.07 1.12 3.34
C ALA A 99 16.77 -0.22 3.11
N ASN A 100 16.83 -0.69 1.86
CA ASN A 100 17.46 -1.95 1.43
C ASN A 100 17.11 -3.13 2.37
N ASN A 101 15.85 -3.19 2.81
CA ASN A 101 15.39 -4.17 3.78
C ASN A 101 13.95 -4.56 3.47
N PHE A 102 13.78 -5.84 3.14
CA PHE A 102 12.49 -6.41 2.77
C PHE A 102 11.40 -6.17 3.81
N LEU A 103 11.72 -6.31 5.10
CA LEU A 103 10.75 -6.14 6.18
C LEU A 103 10.32 -4.68 6.34
N ILE A 104 11.25 -3.73 6.18
CA ILE A 104 10.93 -2.30 6.23
C ILE A 104 10.02 -1.91 5.06
N ILE A 105 10.36 -2.34 3.85
CA ILE A 105 9.54 -2.08 2.65
C ILE A 105 8.14 -2.69 2.81
N THR A 106 8.08 -3.95 3.26
CA THR A 106 6.81 -4.65 3.51
C THR A 106 5.97 -3.91 4.55
N TYR A 107 6.58 -3.43 5.63
CA TYR A 107 5.85 -2.71 6.66
C TYR A 107 5.35 -1.34 6.19
N ALA A 108 6.14 -0.61 5.40
CA ALA A 108 5.68 0.63 4.78
C ALA A 108 4.46 0.41 3.87
N TYR A 109 4.41 -0.72 3.15
CA TYR A 109 3.20 -1.11 2.42
C TYR A 109 2.01 -1.37 3.34
N ILE A 110 2.22 -2.09 4.45
CA ILE A 110 1.16 -2.37 5.43
C ILE A 110 0.55 -1.08 6.00
N GLU A 111 1.38 -0.10 6.36
CA GLU A 111 0.95 1.13 7.03
C GLU A 111 -0.12 1.88 6.23
N GLU A 112 0.14 2.15 4.95
CA GLU A 112 -0.81 2.87 4.10
C GLU A 112 -2.08 2.05 3.76
N ILE A 113 -1.93 0.72 3.64
CA ILE A 113 -3.07 -0.20 3.48
C ILE A 113 -3.97 -0.15 4.71
N VAL A 114 -3.39 -0.08 5.91
CA VAL A 114 -4.15 0.05 7.16
C VAL A 114 -4.86 1.40 7.23
N HIS A 115 -4.16 2.51 6.98
CA HIS A 115 -4.78 3.84 6.94
C HIS A 115 -6.02 3.86 6.05
N HIS A 116 -5.91 3.33 4.84
CA HIS A 116 -6.98 3.40 3.86
C HIS A 116 -8.14 2.43 4.16
N PHE A 117 -7.85 1.14 4.41
CA PHE A 117 -8.91 0.12 4.49
C PHE A 117 -9.54 -0.01 5.88
N TRP A 118 -8.85 0.36 6.95
CA TRP A 118 -9.44 0.47 8.29
C TRP A 118 -9.90 1.89 8.61
N ASN A 119 -9.59 2.88 7.76
CA ASN A 119 -9.92 4.29 7.97
C ASN A 119 -9.45 4.80 9.34
N ILE A 120 -8.21 4.43 9.71
CA ILE A 120 -7.55 4.83 10.95
C ILE A 120 -6.59 5.97 10.63
N HIS A 121 -6.65 7.05 11.40
CA HIS A 121 -5.76 8.21 11.25
C HIS A 121 -4.81 8.39 12.45
N ASP A 122 -5.05 7.69 13.55
CA ASP A 122 -4.12 7.66 14.66
C ASP A 122 -2.93 6.74 14.31
N GLU A 123 -1.74 7.34 14.18
CA GLU A 123 -0.50 6.65 13.83
C GLU A 123 -0.13 5.52 14.79
N THR A 124 -0.52 5.63 16.07
CA THR A 124 -0.24 4.60 17.06
C THR A 124 -1.17 3.41 16.84
N GLU A 125 -2.46 3.64 16.60
CA GLU A 125 -3.41 2.59 16.25
C GLU A 125 -3.04 1.89 14.93
N VAL A 126 -2.61 2.65 13.92
CA VAL A 126 -2.09 2.08 12.66
C VAL A 126 -0.91 1.17 12.91
N LYS A 127 0.03 1.55 13.77
CA LYS A 127 1.18 0.70 14.11
C LYS A 127 0.77 -0.61 14.77
N TYR A 128 -0.19 -0.57 15.69
CA TYR A 128 -0.68 -1.79 16.33
C TYR A 128 -1.42 -2.71 15.34
N LYS A 129 -2.26 -2.14 14.48
CA LYS A 129 -2.94 -2.91 13.43
C LYS A 129 -1.96 -3.45 12.39
N GLY A 130 -0.98 -2.65 11.98
CA GLY A 130 0.10 -3.05 11.09
C GLY A 130 0.95 -4.17 11.65
N LEU A 131 1.25 -4.15 12.96
CA LEU A 131 1.92 -5.25 13.66
C LEU A 131 1.09 -6.54 13.64
N GLU A 132 -0.24 -6.45 13.77
CA GLU A 132 -1.11 -7.63 13.67
C GLU A 132 -0.96 -8.32 12.31
N ILE A 133 -0.92 -7.54 11.23
CA ILE A 133 -0.68 -8.04 9.87
C ILE A 133 0.75 -8.59 9.74
N MET A 134 1.75 -7.80 10.18
CA MET A 134 3.17 -8.14 10.03
C MET A 134 3.57 -9.42 10.78
N LYS A 135 2.86 -9.78 11.86
CA LYS A 135 3.07 -11.02 12.60
C LYS A 135 2.81 -12.30 11.79
N TYR A 136 1.99 -12.24 10.74
CA TYR A 136 1.82 -13.37 9.82
C TYR A 136 3.06 -13.62 8.95
N LEU A 137 3.88 -12.59 8.72
CA LEU A 137 5.14 -12.70 8.00
C LEU A 137 6.32 -12.97 8.95
N ASN A 138 6.39 -12.24 10.07
CA ASN A 138 7.43 -12.38 11.07
C ASN A 138 6.83 -12.31 12.48
N PRO A 139 6.58 -13.45 13.14
CA PRO A 139 5.95 -13.50 14.46
C PRO A 139 6.71 -12.76 15.57
N ASN A 140 8.02 -12.53 15.39
CA ASN A 140 8.88 -11.88 16.37
C ASN A 140 8.93 -10.36 16.22
N VAL A 141 8.18 -9.77 15.28
CA VAL A 141 8.11 -8.32 15.13
C VAL A 141 7.38 -7.70 16.33
N THR A 142 7.96 -6.63 16.89
CA THR A 142 7.41 -5.88 18.02
C THR A 142 7.42 -4.39 17.71
N ILE A 143 6.76 -3.59 18.55
CA ILE A 143 6.79 -2.14 18.44
C ILE A 143 8.24 -1.61 18.48
N ASP A 144 9.11 -2.17 19.32
CA ASP A 144 10.52 -1.76 19.42
C ASP A 144 11.34 -2.17 18.19
N THR A 145 10.93 -3.22 17.47
CA THR A 145 11.48 -3.50 16.13
C THR A 145 11.13 -2.38 15.15
N LEU A 146 9.89 -1.88 15.16
CA LEU A 146 9.49 -0.75 14.32
C LEU A 146 10.23 0.54 14.68
N LYS A 147 10.39 0.84 15.98
CA LYS A 147 11.14 2.03 16.42
C LYS A 147 12.57 2.03 15.90
N ARG A 148 13.23 0.86 15.88
CA ARG A 148 14.59 0.68 15.38
C ARG A 148 14.72 0.84 13.86
N TRP A 149 13.65 0.62 13.10
CA TRP A 149 13.66 0.81 11.66
C TRP A 149 13.68 2.28 11.23
N ASN A 150 13.53 3.22 12.18
CA ASN A 150 13.51 4.66 11.94
C ASN A 150 12.56 5.04 10.79
N ILE A 151 11.47 4.27 10.62
CA ILE A 151 10.37 4.63 9.75
C ILE A 151 9.80 5.89 10.40
N ASN A 152 10.08 7.03 9.77
CA ASN A 152 9.90 8.35 10.35
C ASN A 152 8.50 8.47 10.95
N TRP A 153 8.47 8.72 12.25
CA TRP A 153 7.34 9.22 12.99
C TRP A 153 6.99 10.58 12.41
N LYS A 154 6.06 10.63 11.46
CA LYS A 154 5.36 11.88 11.18
C LYS A 154 4.33 12.12 12.27
#